data_AF-A0A7K1V9G2-F1
#
_entry.id   AF-A0A7K1V9G2-F1
#
_cell.length_a   1.000
_cell.length_b   1.000
_cell.length_c   1.000
_cell.angle_alpha   90.00
_cell.angle_beta   90.00
_cell.angle_gamma   90.00
#
_symmetry.space_group_name_H-M   'P 1'
#
loop_
_entity.id
_entity.type
_entity.pdbx_description
1 polymer ?
#
loop_
_entity_poly.entity_id
_entity_poly.type
_entity_poly.pdbx_seq_one_letter_code
_entity_poly.pdbx_strand_id
1 'polypeptide(L)'
;MRKPSSAAPPLRSWPLAQSAPGPPATGTRALPSTQPSSNNPNRAAFGGTLYSMTDPFFGIMAYGRLGRDYRVWNTVGSIEFLAPGRGTVTATMHLPRQQVDAIRDTTHSGAKSITDHTAEILDETGTLVARATQKLYVRHLRRQAVD
;
A
#
# COMPACT_ATOMS: atom_id res chain seq x y z
N MET A 1 -28.69 19.87 -28.96
CA MET A 1 -27.43 19.11 -28.91
C MET A 1 -27.45 18.19 -27.69
N ARG A 2 -27.62 16.88 -27.88
CA ARG A 2 -27.59 15.86 -26.82
C ARG A 2 -26.19 15.22 -26.79
N LYS A 3 -25.55 15.13 -25.62
CA LYS A 3 -24.28 14.38 -25.44
C LYS A 3 -24.56 12.87 -25.64
N PRO A 4 -23.67 12.11 -26.31
CA PRO A 4 -23.81 10.67 -26.38
C PRO A 4 -23.43 10.03 -25.03
N SER A 5 -24.32 9.15 -24.56
CA SER A 5 -24.11 8.29 -23.39
C SER A 5 -23.03 7.25 -23.73
N SER A 6 -21.92 7.26 -22.98
CA SER A 6 -20.88 6.24 -23.06
C SER A 6 -21.30 5.06 -22.19
N ALA A 7 -21.67 3.95 -22.83
CA ALA A 7 -21.92 2.69 -22.16
C ALA A 7 -20.60 2.10 -21.64
N ALA A 8 -20.53 1.79 -20.35
CA ALA A 8 -19.41 1.07 -19.75
C ALA A 8 -19.35 -0.37 -20.34
N PRO A 9 -18.16 -0.90 -20.66
CA PRO A 9 -18.06 -2.25 -21.21
C PRO A 9 -18.38 -3.30 -20.12
N PRO A 10 -18.91 -4.48 -20.50
CA PRO A 10 -19.36 -5.48 -19.55
C PRO A 10 -18.17 -6.05 -18.75
N LEU A 11 -18.36 -6.14 -17.44
CA LEU A 11 -17.44 -6.81 -16.50
C LEU A 11 -17.26 -8.26 -16.92
N ARG A 12 -16.06 -8.61 -17.42
CA ARG A 12 -15.64 -10.00 -17.59
C ARG A 12 -15.70 -10.69 -16.23
N SER A 13 -16.42 -11.80 -16.17
CA SER A 13 -16.46 -12.72 -15.05
C SER A 13 -15.04 -13.19 -14.70
N TRP A 14 -14.61 -12.91 -13.46
CA TRP A 14 -13.39 -13.47 -12.90
C TRP A 14 -13.71 -14.90 -12.43
N PRO A 15 -12.99 -15.94 -12.89
CA PRO A 15 -13.27 -17.30 -12.46
C PRO A 15 -12.97 -17.45 -10.96
N LEU A 16 -13.89 -18.12 -10.26
CA LEU A 16 -13.72 -18.56 -8.87
C LEU A 16 -12.68 -19.69 -8.78
N ALA A 17 -11.93 -19.62 -7.68
CA ALA A 17 -11.11 -20.67 -7.05
C ALA A 17 -9.76 -21.03 -7.70
N GLN A 18 -8.68 -20.50 -7.09
CA GLN A 18 -7.59 -21.28 -6.47
C GLN A 18 -7.10 -20.47 -5.27
N SER A 19 -6.95 -21.08 -4.09
CA SER A 19 -6.35 -20.41 -2.93
C SER A 19 -4.88 -20.12 -3.25
N ALA A 20 -4.62 -18.95 -3.82
CA ALA A 20 -3.27 -18.46 -4.02
C ALA A 20 -2.53 -18.45 -2.68
N PRO A 21 -1.21 -18.75 -2.64
CA PRO A 21 -0.42 -18.39 -1.48
C PRO A 21 -0.68 -16.90 -1.22
N GLY A 22 -1.04 -16.56 0.02
CA GLY A 22 -1.27 -15.17 0.40
C GLY A 22 -0.09 -14.30 -0.05
N PRO A 23 -0.31 -13.00 -0.32
CA PRO A 23 0.74 -12.15 -0.87
C PRO A 23 2.02 -12.25 -0.04
N PRO A 24 3.20 -12.18 -0.71
CA PRO A 24 4.48 -12.31 -0.02
C PRO A 24 4.57 -11.32 1.14
N ALA A 25 5.33 -11.67 2.17
CA ALA A 25 5.59 -10.78 3.31
C ALA A 25 6.26 -9.46 2.93
N THR A 26 6.81 -9.44 1.73
CA THR A 26 7.64 -8.39 1.21
C THR A 26 7.12 -7.99 -0.17
N GLY A 27 6.91 -6.70 -0.38
CA GLY A 27 6.68 -6.12 -1.70
C GLY A 27 7.80 -5.15 -2.02
N THR A 28 8.45 -5.33 -3.18
CA THR A 28 9.47 -4.40 -3.68
C THR A 28 8.94 -3.67 -4.91
N ARG A 29 9.14 -2.36 -4.96
CA ARG A 29 8.80 -1.53 -6.12
C ARG A 29 9.98 -0.65 -6.49
N ALA A 30 10.34 -0.67 -7.76
CA ALA A 30 11.30 0.25 -8.34
C ALA A 30 10.56 1.33 -9.15
N LEU A 31 11.03 2.57 -9.06
CA LEU A 31 10.60 3.67 -9.90
C LEU A 31 11.83 4.24 -10.63
N PRO A 32 11.88 4.16 -11.97
CA PRO A 32 12.90 4.86 -12.72
C PRO A 32 12.58 6.37 -12.75
N SER A 33 13.45 7.21 -12.18
CA SER A 33 13.37 8.69 -12.27
C SER A 33 13.62 9.21 -13.71
N THR A 34 13.90 8.34 -14.68
CA THR A 34 14.15 8.76 -16.07
C THR A 34 12.88 9.13 -16.84
N GLN A 35 11.69 8.92 -16.26
CA GLN A 35 10.43 9.37 -16.86
C GLN A 35 10.24 10.89 -16.59
N PRO A 36 10.09 11.74 -17.63
CA PRO A 36 9.99 13.20 -17.45
C PRO A 36 8.84 13.62 -16.52
N SER A 37 7.74 12.87 -16.51
CA SER A 37 6.55 13.15 -15.68
C SER A 37 6.71 12.80 -14.20
N SER A 38 7.76 12.05 -13.83
CA SER A 38 8.02 11.66 -12.44
C SER A 38 9.05 12.53 -11.74
N ASN A 39 9.54 13.59 -12.38
CA ASN A 39 10.58 14.45 -11.82
C ASN A 39 10.06 15.84 -11.45
N ASN A 40 10.70 16.43 -10.45
CA ASN A 40 10.55 17.83 -10.10
C ASN A 40 11.47 18.72 -10.99
N PRO A 41 11.32 20.06 -10.95
CA PRO A 41 12.17 20.98 -11.71
C PRO A 41 13.68 20.84 -11.45
N ASN A 42 14.07 20.28 -10.31
CA ASN A 42 15.47 20.03 -9.94
C ASN A 42 16.01 18.68 -10.45
N ARG A 43 15.28 18.03 -11.38
CA ARG A 43 15.66 16.75 -12.01
C ARG A 43 15.83 15.59 -11.03
N ALA A 44 15.11 15.62 -9.91
CA ALA A 44 14.97 14.51 -8.98
C ALA A 44 13.52 14.02 -8.95
N ALA A 45 13.29 12.80 -8.46
CA ALA A 45 11.96 12.23 -8.32
C ALA A 45 11.01 13.18 -7.58
N PHE A 46 9.81 13.35 -8.13
CA PHE A 46 8.76 14.17 -7.57
C PHE A 46 8.24 13.55 -6.27
N GLY A 47 8.06 14.38 -5.24
CA GLY A 47 7.71 13.89 -3.90
C GLY A 47 6.41 13.09 -3.85
N GLY A 48 5.39 13.51 -4.61
CA GLY A 48 4.13 12.76 -4.69
C GLY A 48 4.29 11.39 -5.35
N THR A 49 5.22 11.25 -6.29
CA THR A 49 5.55 9.97 -6.93
C THR A 49 6.26 9.03 -5.96
N LEU A 50 7.19 9.56 -5.14
CA LEU A 50 7.86 8.81 -4.08
C LEU A 50 6.88 8.31 -3.02
N TYR A 51 5.90 9.12 -2.62
CA TYR A 51 4.88 8.67 -1.67
C TYR A 51 3.93 7.63 -2.30
N SER A 52 3.50 7.86 -3.54
CA SER A 52 2.54 6.96 -4.23
C SER A 52 3.11 5.56 -4.52
N MET A 53 4.44 5.39 -4.51
CA MET A 53 5.03 4.04 -4.63
C MET A 53 4.91 3.20 -3.37
N THR A 54 4.70 3.81 -2.19
CA THR A 54 4.62 3.09 -0.91
C THR A 54 3.18 3.02 -0.38
N ASP A 55 2.38 4.07 -0.57
CA ASP A 55 1.06 4.23 0.05
C ASP A 55 0.11 3.01 -0.02
N PRO A 56 -0.12 2.39 -1.21
CA PRO A 56 -1.11 1.34 -1.33
C PRO A 56 -0.66 -0.03 -0.78
N PHE A 57 0.64 -0.25 -0.57
CA PHE A 57 1.17 -1.61 -0.42
C PHE A 57 0.96 -2.22 0.97
N PHE A 58 1.07 -1.47 2.07
CA PHE A 58 0.75 -2.02 3.39
C PHE A 58 -0.71 -2.46 3.47
N GLY A 59 -1.63 -1.68 2.88
CA GLY A 59 -3.04 -2.03 2.77
C GLY A 59 -3.27 -3.29 1.93
N ILE A 60 -2.65 -3.38 0.75
CA ILE A 60 -2.76 -4.57 -0.14
C ILE A 60 -2.20 -5.82 0.56
N MET A 61 -1.02 -5.73 1.18
CA MET A 61 -0.41 -6.86 1.89
C MET A 61 -1.26 -7.31 3.08
N ALA A 62 -1.78 -6.36 3.86
CA ALA A 62 -2.65 -6.66 4.98
C ALA A 62 -3.96 -7.31 4.52
N TYR A 63 -4.63 -6.72 3.51
CA TYR A 63 -5.87 -7.25 2.95
C TYR A 63 -5.69 -8.68 2.42
N GLY A 64 -4.64 -8.95 1.65
CA GLY A 64 -4.43 -10.29 1.10
C GLY A 64 -4.09 -11.35 2.15
N ARG A 65 -3.64 -10.95 3.35
CA ARG A 65 -3.38 -11.88 4.46
C ARG A 65 -4.55 -12.02 5.42
N LEU A 66 -5.30 -10.95 5.66
CA LEU A 66 -6.46 -10.93 6.55
C LEU A 66 -7.71 -11.49 5.87
N GLY A 67 -7.88 -11.22 4.59
CA GLY A 67 -9.01 -11.67 3.77
C GLY A 67 -10.20 -10.70 3.76
N ARG A 68 -11.26 -11.11 3.05
CA ARG A 68 -12.44 -10.29 2.73
C ARG A 68 -13.28 -9.84 3.92
N ASP A 69 -13.13 -10.49 5.08
CA ASP A 69 -13.86 -10.14 6.30
C ASP A 69 -13.29 -8.90 7.00
N TYR A 70 -12.28 -8.25 6.42
CA TYR A 70 -11.63 -7.08 6.97
C TYR A 70 -11.76 -5.84 6.08
N ARG A 71 -12.01 -4.69 6.71
CA ARG A 71 -11.82 -3.37 6.12
C ARG A 71 -10.42 -2.88 6.46
N VAL A 72 -9.69 -2.44 5.45
CA VAL A 72 -8.31 -1.95 5.56
C VAL A 72 -8.19 -0.61 4.83
N TRP A 73 -7.67 0.42 5.49
CA TRP A 73 -7.36 1.72 4.87
C TRP A 73 -6.19 2.40 5.62
N ASN A 74 -5.50 3.36 4.98
CA ASN A 74 -4.57 4.24 5.69
C ASN A 74 -5.35 5.40 6.34
N THR A 75 -5.01 5.76 7.58
CA THR A 75 -5.60 6.93 8.27
C THR A 75 -4.66 8.12 8.34
N VAL A 76 -3.34 7.85 8.32
CA VAL A 76 -2.29 8.87 8.32
C VAL A 76 -1.21 8.40 7.37
N GLY A 77 -0.64 9.35 6.64
CA GLY A 77 0.51 9.16 5.77
C GLY A 77 1.46 10.33 5.92
N SER A 78 2.75 10.07 6.06
CA SER A 78 3.80 11.08 6.01
C SER A 78 4.99 10.59 5.19
N ILE A 79 5.78 11.54 4.70
CA ILE A 79 7.04 11.25 4.03
C ILE A 79 8.08 12.28 4.43
N GLU A 80 9.26 11.79 4.77
CA GLU A 80 10.45 12.58 5.05
C GLU A 80 11.37 12.50 3.83
N PHE A 81 11.74 13.64 3.25
CA PHE A 81 12.69 13.72 2.14
C PHE A 81 14.09 13.98 2.68
N LEU A 82 14.99 13.00 2.55
CA LEU A 82 16.33 13.00 3.16
C LEU A 82 17.43 13.31 2.15
N ALA A 83 17.28 12.85 0.91
CA ALA A 83 18.20 13.13 -0.19
C ALA A 83 17.45 13.25 -1.53
N PRO A 84 18.05 13.83 -2.58
CA PRO A 84 17.44 13.89 -3.91
C PRO A 84 17.36 12.49 -4.53
N GLY A 85 16.16 12.01 -4.88
CA GLY A 85 15.99 10.73 -5.56
C GLY A 85 16.34 10.83 -7.04
N ARG A 86 17.59 10.53 -7.41
CA ARG A 86 18.04 10.49 -8.82
C ARG A 86 18.13 9.04 -9.29
N GLY A 87 18.09 8.83 -10.61
CA GLY A 87 18.20 7.48 -11.18
C GLY A 87 17.04 6.58 -10.79
N THR A 88 17.29 5.29 -10.57
CA THR A 88 16.23 4.39 -10.09
C THR A 88 16.17 4.43 -8.57
N VAL A 89 14.97 4.63 -8.02
CA VAL A 89 14.72 4.48 -6.58
C VAL A 89 13.86 3.25 -6.32
N THR A 90 14.13 2.57 -5.21
CA THR A 90 13.48 1.31 -4.81
C THR A 90 12.97 1.41 -3.39
N ALA A 91 11.75 0.94 -3.17
CA ALA A 91 11.18 0.75 -1.84
C ALA A 91 10.87 -0.73 -1.62
N THR A 92 11.28 -1.26 -0.48
CA THR A 92 10.92 -2.61 -0.03
C THR A 92 10.11 -2.49 1.25
N MET A 93 8.89 -3.01 1.20
CA MET A 93 7.94 -2.95 2.31
C MET A 93 7.75 -4.34 2.89
N HIS A 94 7.80 -4.43 4.21
CA HIS A 94 7.65 -5.68 4.94
C HIS A 94 6.42 -5.62 5.85
N LEU A 95 5.57 -6.63 5.75
CA LEU A 95 4.49 -6.89 6.69
C LEU A 95 4.69 -8.30 7.24
N PRO A 96 5.36 -8.49 8.40
CA PRO A 96 5.59 -9.81 8.96
C PRO A 96 4.30 -10.47 9.44
N ARG A 97 4.29 -11.82 9.49
CA ARG A 97 3.12 -12.60 9.94
C ARG A 97 2.66 -12.17 11.34
N GLN A 98 3.60 -11.93 12.24
CA GLN A 98 3.35 -11.50 13.62
C GLN A 98 2.51 -10.20 13.68
N GLN A 99 2.77 -9.22 12.82
CA GLN A 99 1.97 -7.99 12.79
C GLN A 99 0.54 -8.28 12.34
N VAL A 100 0.34 -9.18 11.38
CA VAL A 100 -1.00 -9.58 10.94
C VAL A 100 -1.73 -10.34 12.03
N ASP A 101 -1.06 -11.22 12.76
CA ASP A 101 -1.64 -11.93 13.89
C ASP A 101 -2.06 -10.96 15.00
N ALA A 102 -1.21 -9.99 15.35
CA ALA A 102 -1.56 -8.94 16.31
C ALA A 102 -2.78 -8.09 15.87
N ILE A 103 -2.91 -7.83 14.56
CA ILE A 103 -4.10 -7.18 14.01
C ILE A 103 -5.34 -8.06 14.21
N ARG A 104 -5.26 -9.37 13.95
CA ARG A 104 -6.37 -10.31 14.17
C ARG A 104 -6.80 -10.33 15.63
N ASP A 105 -5.84 -10.46 16.55
CA ASP A 105 -6.11 -10.51 17.99
C ASP A 105 -6.81 -9.24 18.47
N THR A 106 -6.32 -8.08 18.04
CA THR A 106 -6.91 -6.77 18.39
C THR A 106 -8.34 -6.64 17.85
N THR A 107 -8.59 -7.15 16.64
CA THR A 107 -9.88 -6.96 15.96
C THR A 107 -10.89 -8.07 16.23
N HIS A 108 -10.50 -9.16 16.90
CA HIS A 108 -11.36 -10.31 17.20
C HIS A 108 -12.60 -9.92 18.01
N SER A 109 -12.46 -8.97 18.95
CA SER A 109 -13.57 -8.45 19.78
C SER A 109 -14.45 -7.40 19.06
N GLY A 110 -14.17 -7.12 17.78
CA GLY A 110 -14.85 -6.06 17.02
C GLY A 110 -14.24 -4.66 17.20
N ALA A 111 -13.17 -4.54 18.00
CA ALA A 111 -12.36 -3.33 18.06
C ALA A 111 -11.63 -3.07 16.73
N LYS A 112 -11.14 -1.83 16.56
CA LYS A 112 -10.27 -1.46 15.45
C LYS A 112 -8.81 -1.68 15.85
N SER A 113 -7.97 -2.04 14.90
CA SER A 113 -6.52 -1.97 15.01
C SER A 113 -6.00 -0.75 14.25
N ILE A 114 -4.99 -0.07 14.79
CA ILE A 114 -4.22 0.98 14.09
C ILE A 114 -2.74 0.65 14.27
N THR A 115 -2.04 0.32 13.18
CA THR A 115 -0.63 -0.07 13.20
C THR A 115 0.22 0.90 12.38
N ASP A 116 1.42 1.20 12.89
CA ASP A 116 2.41 2.02 12.21
C ASP A 116 3.29 1.17 11.30
N HIS A 117 3.50 1.64 10.08
CA HIS A 117 4.36 1.00 9.09
C HIS A 117 5.30 2.03 8.46
N THR A 118 6.50 1.58 8.09
CA THR A 118 7.54 2.42 7.51
C THR A 118 8.13 1.74 6.29
N ALA A 119 8.32 2.53 5.23
CA ALA A 119 9.01 2.13 4.02
C ALA A 119 10.20 3.05 3.78
N GLU A 120 11.37 2.46 3.56
CA GLU A 120 12.56 3.18 3.15
C GLU A 120 12.69 3.15 1.63
N ILE A 121 12.99 4.31 1.06
CA ILE A 121 13.19 4.50 -0.38
C ILE A 121 14.68 4.76 -0.59
N LEU A 122 15.36 3.82 -1.26
CA LEU A 122 16.79 3.88 -1.54
C LEU A 122 17.02 4.16 -3.03
N ASP A 123 18.09 4.86 -3.37
CA ASP A 123 18.57 4.92 -4.75
C ASP A 123 19.43 3.68 -5.13
N GLU A 124 19.90 3.64 -6.36
CA GLU A 124 20.76 2.58 -6.91
C GLU A 124 22.11 2.42 -6.19
N THR A 125 22.55 3.43 -5.44
CA THR A 125 23.79 3.38 -4.63
C THR A 125 23.53 2.89 -3.20
N GLY A 126 22.26 2.69 -2.84
CA GLY A 126 21.84 2.38 -1.49
C GLY A 126 21.65 3.61 -0.59
N THR A 127 21.68 4.83 -1.14
CA THR A 127 21.47 6.06 -0.37
C THR A 127 20.00 6.21 -0.02
N LEU A 128 19.70 6.52 1.24
CA LEU A 128 18.34 6.77 1.71
C LEU A 128 17.80 8.11 1.18
N VAL A 129 16.87 8.03 0.23
CA VAL A 129 16.24 9.17 -0.42
C VAL A 129 15.09 9.72 0.40
N ALA A 130 14.23 8.84 0.90
CA ALA A 130 13.05 9.21 1.66
C ALA A 130 12.57 8.10 2.57
N ARG A 131 11.85 8.47 3.62
CA ARG A 131 11.16 7.56 4.55
C ARG A 131 9.67 7.88 4.54
N ALA A 132 8.87 6.92 4.12
CA ALA A 132 7.41 7.02 4.17
C ALA A 132 6.88 6.30 5.40
N THR A 133 5.98 6.92 6.15
CA THR A 133 5.28 6.29 7.29
C THR A 133 3.78 6.33 7.09
N GLN A 134 3.10 5.23 7.45
CA GLN A 134 1.66 5.07 7.28
C GLN A 134 1.04 4.46 8.54
N LYS A 135 -0.11 5.00 8.98
CA LYS A 135 -0.98 4.36 9.98
C LYS A 135 -2.06 3.58 9.28
N LEU A 136 -1.99 2.26 9.38
CA LEU A 136 -2.95 1.34 8.79
C LEU A 136 -4.06 1.05 9.79
N TYR A 137 -5.29 1.40 9.44
CA TYR A 137 -6.47 0.99 10.19
C TYR A 137 -7.02 -0.32 9.64
N VAL A 138 -7.42 -1.18 10.56
CA VAL A 138 -8.08 -2.44 10.25
C VAL A 138 -9.27 -2.66 11.16
N ARG A 139 -10.39 -3.15 10.58
CA ARG A 139 -11.56 -3.56 11.34
C ARG A 139 -12.21 -4.80 10.73
N HIS A 140 -12.60 -5.74 11.57
CA HIS A 140 -13.40 -6.89 11.16
C HIS A 140 -14.83 -6.45 10.81
N LEU A 141 -15.34 -6.89 9.67
CA LEU A 141 -16.63 -6.47 9.09
C LEU A 141 -17.81 -7.25 9.68
N ARG A 142 -17.61 -8.50 10.11
CA ARG A 142 -18.67 -9.26 10.77
C ARG A 142 -18.72 -8.90 12.25
N ARG A 143 -19.84 -8.30 12.66
CA ARG A 143 -20.25 -8.22 14.06
C ARG A 143 -20.68 -9.63 14.48
N GLN A 144 -20.16 -10.13 15.60
CA GLN A 144 -20.80 -11.24 16.29
C GLN A 144 -22.21 -10.78 16.69
N ALA A 145 -23.21 -11.61 16.40
CA ALA A 145 -24.49 -11.50 17.08
C ALA A 145 -24.19 -11.55 18.58
N VAL A 146 -24.71 -10.57 19.31
CA VAL A 146 -24.78 -10.67 20.78
C VAL A 146 -25.96 -11.60 21.01
N ASP A 147 -25.69 -12.83 21.44
CA ASP A 147 -26.70 -13.68 22.08
C ASP A 147 -27.13 -13.06 23.43
#